data_AF-T1E1J1-F1
#
_entry.id   AF-T1E1J1-F1
#
_cell.length_a   1.000
_cell.length_b   1.000
_cell.length_c   1.000
_cell.angle_alpha   90.00
_cell.angle_beta   90.00
_cell.angle_gamma   90.00
#
_symmetry.space_group_name_H-M   'P 1'
#
loop_
_entity.id
_entity.type
_entity.pdbx_description
1 polymer ?
#
loop_
_entity_poly.entity_id
_entity_poly.type
_entity_poly.pdbx_seq_one_letter_code
_entity_poly.pdbx_strand_id
1 'polypeptide(L)'
;DVKLPAGGSFVIAHSLAESQKAVTAATNYNNRVVECRLAAIVLGIKLGMKPSDAIKVKTLSDVEGLCVSFAGTRDSTDPVLAVKEHLKEEPYTVEDIE
;
A
#
# COMPACT_ATOMS: atom_id res chain seq x y z
N ASP A 1 7.29 -5.92 23.00
CA ASP A 1 6.53 -4.80 23.57
C ASP A 1 7.03 -3.47 23.07
N VAL A 2 6.11 -2.54 22.80
CA VAL A 2 6.43 -1.15 22.49
C VAL A 2 6.21 -0.33 23.76
N LYS A 3 7.26 0.30 24.28
CA LYS A 3 7.16 1.16 25.47
C LYS A 3 6.61 2.53 25.09
N LEU A 4 5.57 2.96 25.79
CA LEU A 4 5.05 4.32 25.64
C LEU A 4 5.99 5.34 26.33
N PRO A 5 6.04 6.60 25.86
CA PRO A 5 6.86 7.63 26.45
C PRO A 5 6.53 7.86 27.94
N ALA A 6 7.55 7.90 28.78
CA ALA A 6 7.38 8.25 30.19
C ALA A 6 6.91 9.70 30.32
N GLY A 7 5.88 9.94 31.14
CA GLY A 7 5.30 11.29 31.34
C GLY A 7 4.38 11.79 30.22
N GLY A 8 4.15 10.99 29.17
CA GLY A 8 3.17 11.29 28.12
C GLY A 8 1.80 10.66 28.40
N SER A 9 0.73 11.30 27.92
CA SER A 9 -0.63 10.74 27.92
C SER A 9 -1.21 10.78 26.51
N PHE A 10 -1.79 9.66 26.07
CA PHE A 10 -2.57 9.60 24.83
C PHE A 10 -4.04 9.82 25.17
N VAL A 11 -4.63 10.89 24.62
CA VAL A 11 -6.04 11.24 24.85
C VAL A 11 -6.81 11.03 23.55
N ILE A 12 -7.91 10.28 23.63
CA ILE A 12 -8.81 10.08 22.49
C ILE A 12 -9.89 11.16 22.56
N ALA A 13 -9.86 12.11 21.61
CA ALA A 13 -10.91 13.10 21.43
C ALA A 13 -11.78 12.70 20.23
N HIS A 14 -13.05 12.37 20.49
CA HIS A 14 -13.99 11.94 19.46
C HIS A 14 -14.42 13.14 18.60
N SER A 15 -14.28 13.04 17.28
CA SER A 15 -14.62 14.14 16.34
C SER A 15 -16.12 14.44 16.23
N LEU A 16 -16.97 13.54 16.74
CA LEU A 16 -18.44 13.53 16.63
C LEU A 16 -18.95 13.33 15.19
N ALA A 17 -18.05 13.15 14.22
CA ALA A 17 -18.40 12.78 12.85
C ALA A 17 -18.49 11.25 12.72
N GLU A 18 -19.70 10.73 12.57
CA GLU A 18 -19.92 9.30 12.38
C GLU A 18 -19.54 8.87 10.96
N SER A 19 -18.64 7.88 10.85
CA SER A 19 -18.29 7.25 9.58
C SER A 19 -18.73 5.80 9.60
N GLN A 20 -19.84 5.51 8.90
CA GLN A 20 -20.40 4.18 8.82
C GLN A 20 -19.62 3.34 7.81
N LYS A 21 -18.59 2.65 8.29
CA LYS A 21 -17.64 1.85 7.49
C LYS A 21 -18.32 0.87 6.54
N ALA A 22 -19.40 0.20 6.98
CA ALA A 22 -20.11 -0.78 6.17
C ALA A 22 -20.98 -0.13 5.08
N VAL A 23 -21.62 1.00 5.39
CA VAL A 23 -22.54 1.71 4.48
C VAL A 23 -21.76 2.45 3.39
N THR A 24 -20.62 3.05 3.75
CA THR A 24 -19.73 3.75 2.82
C THR A 24 -18.56 2.89 2.33
N ALA A 25 -18.65 1.56 2.52
CA ALA A 25 -17.55 0.64 2.24
C ALA A 25 -17.09 0.71 0.79
N ALA A 26 -18.05 0.75 -0.16
CA ALA A 26 -17.77 0.74 -1.59
C ALA A 26 -16.96 1.96 -2.06
N THR A 27 -17.11 3.11 -1.40
CA THR A 27 -16.49 4.37 -1.83
C THR A 27 -15.27 4.76 -0.98
N ASN A 28 -15.23 4.32 0.28
CA ASN A 28 -14.16 4.68 1.23
C ASN A 28 -13.26 3.48 1.52
N TYR A 29 -13.66 2.62 2.47
CA TYR A 29 -12.76 1.61 3.03
C TYR A 29 -12.35 0.54 2.01
N ASN A 30 -13.32 -0.08 1.31
CA ASN A 30 -13.00 -1.11 0.32
C ASN A 30 -12.30 -0.52 -0.90
N ASN A 31 -12.54 0.76 -1.20
CA ASN A 31 -11.83 1.43 -2.28
C ASN A 31 -10.32 1.46 -2.00
N ARG A 32 -9.92 1.86 -0.79
CA ARG A 32 -8.50 1.81 -0.37
C ARG A 32 -7.94 0.39 -0.36
N VAL A 33 -8.75 -0.62 0.03
CA VAL A 33 -8.32 -2.03 -0.03
C VAL A 33 -8.04 -2.48 -1.45
N VAL A 34 -8.92 -2.14 -2.40
CA VAL A 34 -8.75 -2.50 -3.81
C VAL A 34 -7.56 -1.78 -4.41
N GLU A 35 -7.40 -0.47 -4.16
CA GLU A 35 -6.23 0.29 -4.60
C GLU A 35 -4.91 -0.30 -4.11
N CYS A 36 -4.80 -0.61 -2.81
CA CYS A 36 -3.58 -1.23 -2.27
C CYS A 36 -3.31 -2.59 -2.91
N ARG A 37 -4.35 -3.39 -3.20
CA ARG A 37 -4.18 -4.67 -3.88
C ARG A 37 -3.72 -4.49 -5.32
N LEU A 38 -4.34 -3.59 -6.08
CA LEU A 38 -3.94 -3.30 -7.47
C LEU A 38 -2.51 -2.76 -7.52
N ALA A 39 -2.16 -1.83 -6.62
CA ALA A 39 -0.80 -1.32 -6.50
C ALA A 39 0.21 -2.45 -6.21
N ALA A 40 -0.12 -3.38 -5.31
CA ALA A 40 0.74 -4.52 -5.01
C ALA A 40 0.94 -5.45 -6.24
N ILE A 41 -0.13 -5.71 -7.01
CA ILE A 41 -0.07 -6.50 -8.24
C ILE A 41 0.83 -5.80 -9.28
N VAL A 42 0.59 -4.51 -9.54
CA VAL A 42 1.37 -3.71 -10.51
C VAL A 42 2.85 -3.66 -10.10
N LEU A 43 3.14 -3.40 -8.82
CA LEU A 43 4.51 -3.42 -8.30
C LEU A 43 5.17 -4.78 -8.48
N GLY A 44 4.46 -5.87 -8.16
CA GLY A 44 4.96 -7.22 -8.38
C GLY A 44 5.39 -7.44 -9.83
N ILE A 45 4.52 -7.08 -10.79
CA ILE A 45 4.81 -7.22 -12.22
C ILE A 45 6.03 -6.36 -12.63
N LYS A 46 6.06 -5.09 -12.23
CA LYS A 46 7.16 -4.16 -12.59
C LYS A 46 8.51 -4.58 -12.00
N LEU A 47 8.49 -5.27 -10.86
CA LEU A 47 9.68 -5.80 -10.19
C LEU A 47 10.04 -7.23 -10.63
N GLY A 48 9.43 -7.74 -11.71
CA GLY A 48 9.83 -8.99 -12.36
C GLY A 48 9.04 -10.23 -11.93
N MET A 49 7.98 -10.09 -11.14
CA MET A 49 7.04 -11.19 -10.87
C MET A 49 6.24 -11.51 -12.14
N LYS A 50 6.00 -12.80 -12.40
CA LYS A 50 5.13 -13.20 -13.52
C LYS A 50 3.70 -12.73 -13.27
N PRO A 51 2.97 -12.23 -14.29
CA PRO A 51 1.58 -11.78 -14.13
C PRO A 51 0.65 -12.83 -13.48
N SER A 52 0.84 -14.11 -13.82
CA SER A 52 0.07 -15.24 -13.24
C SER A 52 0.25 -15.41 -11.73
N ASP A 53 1.40 -14.99 -11.20
CA ASP A 53 1.70 -15.05 -9.77
C ASP A 53 1.35 -13.73 -9.09
N ALA A 54 1.56 -12.60 -9.77
CA ALA A 54 1.19 -11.28 -9.28
C ALA A 54 -0.30 -11.17 -8.97
N ILE A 55 -1.19 -11.74 -9.80
CA ILE A 55 -2.66 -11.74 -9.54
C ILE A 55 -3.03 -12.38 -8.18
N LYS A 56 -2.19 -13.27 -7.65
CA LYS A 56 -2.41 -13.96 -6.37
C LYS A 56 -2.03 -13.10 -5.15
N VAL A 57 -1.32 -11.99 -5.37
CA VAL A 57 -0.95 -11.02 -4.32
C VAL A 57 -2.21 -10.40 -3.72
N LYS A 58 -2.18 -10.24 -2.38
CA LYS A 58 -3.32 -9.71 -1.60
C LYS A 58 -2.97 -8.41 -0.89
N THR A 59 -1.71 -8.22 -0.50
CA THR A 59 -1.27 -7.10 0.31
C THR A 59 0.02 -6.49 -0.21
N LEU A 60 0.28 -5.22 0.14
CA LEU A 60 1.56 -4.57 -0.16
C LEU A 60 2.75 -5.28 0.51
N SER A 61 2.53 -5.89 1.68
CA SER A 61 3.57 -6.66 2.38
C SER A 61 4.03 -7.88 1.57
N ASP A 62 3.17 -8.47 0.74
CA ASP A 62 3.54 -9.63 -0.10
C ASP A 62 4.64 -9.27 -1.13
N VAL A 63 4.78 -8.00 -1.49
CA VAL A 63 5.76 -7.50 -2.47
C VAL A 63 6.86 -6.62 -1.85
N GLU A 64 6.79 -6.33 -0.55
CA GLU A 64 7.74 -5.45 0.15
C GLU A 64 9.19 -5.94 0.01
N GLY A 65 9.42 -7.25 0.11
CA GLY A 65 10.76 -7.83 -0.08
C GLY A 65 11.36 -7.56 -1.46
N LEU A 66 10.52 -7.48 -2.50
CA LEU A 66 10.95 -7.10 -3.85
C LEU A 66 11.31 -5.61 -3.91
N CYS A 67 10.50 -4.75 -3.28
CA CYS A 67 10.77 -3.31 -3.19
C CYS A 67 12.08 -3.01 -2.45
N VAL A 68 12.35 -3.72 -1.35
CA VAL A 68 13.61 -3.60 -0.60
C VAL A 68 14.79 -4.10 -1.44
N SER A 69 14.64 -5.23 -2.14
CA SER A 69 15.69 -5.75 -3.01
C SER A 69 16.04 -4.76 -4.14
N PHE A 70 15.03 -4.11 -4.71
CA PHE A 70 15.17 -3.05 -5.71
C PHE A 70 15.82 -1.77 -5.16
N ALA A 71 15.51 -1.41 -3.92
CA ALA A 71 16.20 -0.31 -3.24
C ALA A 71 17.68 -0.66 -3.02
N GLY A 72 17.98 -1.93 -2.71
CA GLY A 72 19.35 -2.42 -2.51
C GLY A 72 20.22 -2.29 -3.76
N THR A 73 19.65 -2.40 -4.96
CA THR A 73 20.40 -2.13 -6.21
C THR A 73 20.71 -0.64 -6.43
N ARG A 74 20.18 0.24 -5.58
CA ARG A 74 20.40 1.70 -5.54
C ARG A 74 21.07 2.14 -4.23
N ASP A 75 21.73 1.21 -3.53
CA ASP A 75 22.41 1.45 -2.26
C ASP A 75 21.50 2.02 -1.15
N SER A 76 20.22 1.61 -1.14
CA SER A 76 19.21 2.07 -0.18
C SER A 76 18.43 0.89 0.40
N THR A 77 17.84 1.08 1.59
CA THR A 77 16.89 0.14 2.19
C THR A 77 15.45 0.65 2.12
N ASP A 78 15.21 1.79 1.46
CA ASP A 78 13.91 2.44 1.40
C ASP A 78 13.03 1.82 0.30
N PRO A 79 12.00 1.02 0.64
CA PRO A 79 11.12 0.40 -0.36
C PRO A 79 10.30 1.44 -1.16
N VAL A 80 10.19 2.69 -0.67
CA VAL A 80 9.49 3.77 -1.37
C VAL A 80 10.17 4.14 -2.69
N LEU A 81 11.45 3.84 -2.87
CA LEU A 81 12.14 4.04 -4.15
C LEU A 81 11.50 3.24 -5.29
N ALA A 82 11.15 1.98 -5.03
CA ALA A 82 10.46 1.14 -6.01
C ALA A 82 9.08 1.70 -6.36
N VAL A 83 8.37 2.23 -5.36
CA VAL A 83 7.06 2.85 -5.54
C VAL A 83 7.14 4.08 -6.43
N LYS A 84 8.05 5.01 -6.12
CA LYS A 84 8.20 6.27 -6.87
C LYS A 84 8.65 6.06 -8.31
N GLU A 85 9.42 4.99 -8.57
CA GLU A 85 9.92 4.71 -9.91
C GLU A 85 8.89 3.96 -10.78
N HIS A 86 8.06 3.11 -10.18
CA HIS A 86 7.18 2.21 -10.93
C HIS A 86 5.69 2.57 -10.89
N LEU A 87 5.24 3.33 -9.90
CA LEU A 87 3.88 3.84 -9.83
C LEU A 87 3.84 5.31 -10.23
N LYS A 88 2.98 5.66 -11.19
CA LYS A 88 2.75 7.08 -11.53
C LYS A 88 2.02 7.78 -10.39
N GLU A 89 2.28 9.08 -10.27
CA GLU A 89 1.67 9.94 -9.24
C GLU A 89 0.19 10.24 -9.55
N GLU A 90 -0.15 10.35 -10.84
CA GLU A 90 -1.53 10.54 -11.29
C GLU A 90 -2.40 9.30 -11.04
N PRO A 91 -3.71 9.47 -10.79
CA PRO A 91 -4.63 8.35 -10.65
C PRO A 91 -4.57 7.38 -11.84
N TYR A 92 -4.62 6.08 -11.54
CA TYR A 92 -4.72 5.05 -12.55
C TYR A 92 -6.17 4.95 -13.04
N THR A 93 -6.33 4.83 -14.35
CA THR A 93 -7.58 4.48 -15.02
C THR A 93 -7.62 2.97 -15.23
N VAL A 94 -8.76 2.44 -15.71
CA VAL A 94 -8.90 1.01 -15.97
C VAL A 94 -7.92 0.55 -17.05
N GLU A 95 -7.72 1.37 -18.07
CA GLU A 95 -6.83 1.11 -19.21
C GLU A 95 -5.35 1.07 -18.81
N ASP A 96 -4.97 1.66 -17.68
CA ASP A 96 -3.60 1.56 -17.17
C ASP A 96 -3.29 0.20 -16.49
N ILE A 97 -4.34 -0.57 -16.14
CA ILE A 97 -4.25 -1.76 -15.27
C ILE A 97 -4.70 -3.04 -16.01
N GLU A 98 -5.45 -2.93 -17.11
CA GLU A 98 -5.80 -4.02 -18.04
C GLU A 98 -4.67 -4.37 -19.02
#